data_AF-A0A073CAC2-F1
#
_entry.id   AF-A0A073CAC2-F1
#
_cell.length_a   1.000
_cell.length_b   1.000
_cell.length_c   1.000
_cell.angle_alpha   90.00
_cell.angle_beta   90.00
_cell.angle_gamma   90.00
#
_symmetry.space_group_name_H-M   'P 1'
#
loop_
_entity.id
_entity.type
_entity.pdbx_description
1 polymer ?
#
loop_
_entity_poly.entity_id
_entity_poly.type
_entity_poly.pdbx_seq_one_letter_code
_entity_poly.pdbx_strand_id
1 'polypeptide(L)'
;MKKLLQKMGLIVLSPVLSTILITSLSSQSSAQNPALQPMSRDTATRTTTNLPVWPGRFSVIDFSQTDEIVTYIRLADPSKAVFNTDIELKSNQARMVLVQPIQPLNFPGATTTSITNLVIKTRSSQGIERLYLFNIIPHSGQPISNGIAMTTSTLGQESTVFVDRHRVATLQDIEQGLKIAIQKGYTPATDPVVFKVREFLTLVRNGMGIPEASAKTQLSMPILISLGKLGLEKL
;
A
#
# COMPACT_ATOMS: atom_id res chain seq x y z
N MET A 1 43.86 -14.51 78.07
CA MET A 1 45.23 -14.92 77.66
C MET A 1 45.15 -15.73 76.36
N LYS A 2 45.97 -15.33 75.38
CA LYS A 2 46.46 -16.01 74.15
C LYS A 2 46.03 -17.46 73.84
N LYS A 3 45.67 -17.69 72.56
CA LYS A 3 46.21 -18.67 71.56
C LYS A 3 45.10 -18.97 70.53
N LEU A 4 45.18 -18.64 69.23
CA LEU A 4 46.10 -19.02 68.12
C LEU A 4 45.94 -20.48 67.64
N LEU A 5 45.79 -20.61 66.30
CA LEU A 5 45.85 -21.78 65.38
C LEU A 5 44.57 -22.62 65.22
N GLN A 6 43.86 -22.58 64.08
CA GLN A 6 44.20 -23.06 62.71
C GLN A 6 44.03 -24.59 62.56
N LYS A 7 43.05 -25.01 61.74
CA LYS A 7 43.21 -26.14 60.79
C LYS A 7 42.03 -26.24 59.81
N MET A 8 42.41 -26.32 58.54
CA MET A 8 41.61 -26.64 57.35
C MET A 8 40.95 -28.01 57.46
N GLY A 9 39.78 -28.14 56.85
CA GLY A 9 39.11 -29.41 56.57
C GLY A 9 37.98 -29.21 55.56
N LEU A 10 38.33 -29.37 54.28
CA LEU A 10 37.48 -29.29 53.10
C LEU A 10 36.36 -30.36 53.17
N ILE A 11 35.08 -29.97 53.03
CA ILE A 11 34.00 -30.91 52.65
C ILE A 11 33.26 -30.32 51.44
N VAL A 12 33.11 -31.20 50.46
CA VAL A 12 32.73 -31.00 49.06
C VAL A 12 31.29 -30.46 48.94
N LEU A 13 31.11 -29.28 48.32
CA LEU A 13 29.82 -28.83 47.82
C LEU A 13 29.60 -29.37 46.39
N SER A 14 28.53 -30.14 46.22
CA SER A 14 27.96 -30.45 44.91
C SER A 14 27.13 -29.25 44.42
N PRO A 15 27.38 -28.67 43.22
CA PRO A 15 26.47 -27.68 42.66
C PRO A 15 25.38 -28.39 41.84
N VAL A 16 24.13 -28.28 42.29
CA VAL A 16 22.95 -28.58 41.48
C VAL A 16 22.84 -27.52 40.40
N LEU A 17 23.04 -27.92 39.15
CA LEU A 17 22.95 -27.06 37.98
C LEU A 17 21.47 -26.84 37.63
N SER A 18 20.86 -25.75 38.10
CA SER A 18 19.53 -25.34 37.67
C SER A 18 19.60 -24.58 36.34
N THR A 19 19.22 -25.24 35.26
CA THR A 19 18.99 -24.64 33.94
C THR A 19 17.72 -23.78 33.98
N ILE A 20 17.90 -22.46 33.91
CA ILE A 20 16.81 -21.49 33.72
C ILE A 20 16.44 -21.49 32.23
N LEU A 21 15.26 -22.03 31.89
CA LEU A 21 14.67 -21.84 30.56
C LEU A 21 14.16 -20.38 30.45
N ILE A 22 14.85 -19.58 29.65
CA ILE A 22 14.37 -18.26 29.24
C ILE A 22 13.36 -18.48 28.11
N THR A 23 12.08 -18.54 28.42
CA THR A 23 11.02 -18.46 27.41
C THR A 23 10.96 -17.02 26.90
N SER A 24 11.49 -16.78 25.71
CA SER A 24 11.32 -15.53 24.98
C SER A 24 9.83 -15.36 24.63
N LEU A 25 9.13 -14.48 25.36
CA LEU A 25 7.84 -13.98 24.91
C LEU A 25 8.08 -13.19 23.62
N SER A 26 7.70 -13.82 22.50
CA SER A 26 7.63 -13.14 21.22
C SER A 26 6.40 -12.23 21.27
N SER A 27 6.60 -10.94 21.56
CA SER A 27 5.56 -9.94 21.39
C SER A 27 5.15 -9.92 19.93
N GLN A 28 4.01 -10.54 19.61
CA GLN A 28 3.36 -10.38 18.32
C GLN A 28 2.98 -8.90 18.20
N SER A 29 3.68 -8.14 17.36
CA SER A 29 3.24 -6.80 17.04
C SER A 29 1.90 -6.93 16.32
N SER A 30 0.84 -6.36 16.89
CA SER A 30 -0.41 -6.17 16.16
C SER A 30 -0.08 -5.32 14.94
N ALA A 31 -0.29 -5.84 13.73
CA ALA A 31 -0.20 -5.07 12.51
C ALA A 31 -1.10 -3.83 12.66
N GLN A 32 -0.49 -2.65 12.83
CA GLN A 32 -1.25 -1.42 12.89
C GLN A 32 -1.87 -1.21 11.51
N ASN A 33 -3.19 -0.97 11.46
CA ASN A 33 -3.84 -0.58 10.21
C ASN A 33 -3.10 0.64 9.64
N PRO A 34 -2.77 0.65 8.34
CA PRO A 34 -2.05 1.75 7.75
C PRO A 34 -2.84 3.04 7.94
N ALA A 35 -2.14 4.09 8.38
CA ALA A 35 -2.76 5.39 8.67
C ALA A 35 -3.45 6.00 7.45
N LEU A 36 -2.97 5.70 6.24
CA LEU A 36 -3.57 6.05 4.96
C LEU A 36 -3.87 4.78 4.16
N GLN A 37 -5.05 4.74 3.55
CA GLN A 37 -5.45 3.64 2.67
C GLN A 37 -4.82 3.85 1.29
N PRO A 38 -4.06 2.89 0.75
CA PRO A 38 -3.53 3.01 -0.60
C PRO A 38 -4.66 2.98 -1.62
N MET A 39 -4.57 3.82 -2.65
CA MET A 39 -5.51 3.86 -3.76
C MET A 39 -4.79 4.04 -5.08
N SER A 40 -5.07 3.14 -6.02
CA SER A 40 -4.55 3.25 -7.38
C SER A 40 -5.06 4.52 -8.06
N ARG A 41 -4.12 5.28 -8.63
CA ARG A 41 -4.37 6.45 -9.47
C ARG A 41 -5.37 6.18 -10.60
N ASP A 42 -5.21 5.06 -11.29
CA ASP A 42 -6.05 4.71 -12.45
C ASP A 42 -7.48 4.40 -12.04
N THR A 43 -7.68 3.83 -10.85
CA THR A 43 -9.01 3.61 -10.30
C THR A 43 -9.64 4.95 -9.89
N ALA A 44 -8.90 5.76 -9.13
CA ALA A 44 -9.38 7.04 -8.59
C ALA A 44 -9.74 8.08 -9.67
N THR A 45 -9.18 7.97 -10.87
CA THR A 45 -9.53 8.84 -12.01
C THR A 45 -10.76 8.38 -12.80
N ARG A 46 -11.18 7.12 -12.63
CA ARG A 46 -12.33 6.53 -13.33
C ARG A 46 -13.58 6.44 -12.47
N THR A 47 -13.42 6.52 -11.15
CA THR A 47 -14.51 6.36 -10.18
C THR A 47 -14.50 7.47 -9.16
N THR A 48 -15.66 7.78 -8.60
CA THR A 48 -15.74 8.64 -7.41
C THR A 48 -15.24 7.89 -6.18
N THR A 49 -14.33 8.50 -5.44
CA THR A 49 -13.72 7.93 -4.24
C THR A 49 -14.38 8.45 -2.97
N ASN A 50 -14.73 7.57 -2.04
CA ASN A 50 -15.24 8.00 -0.74
C ASN A 50 -14.08 8.38 0.19
N LEU A 51 -14.12 9.60 0.72
CA LEU A 51 -13.21 10.09 1.75
C LEU A 51 -13.99 10.29 3.07
N PRO A 52 -13.86 9.36 4.03
CA PRO A 52 -14.42 9.54 5.36
C PRO A 52 -13.74 10.71 6.08
N VAL A 53 -14.53 11.59 6.71
CA VAL A 53 -14.03 12.69 7.55
C VAL A 53 -14.55 12.57 8.98
N TRP A 54 -13.71 12.94 9.95
CA TRP A 54 -13.98 12.73 11.38
C TRP A 54 -13.81 14.04 12.16
N PRO A 55 -14.74 14.39 13.06
CA PRO A 55 -14.63 15.58 13.90
C PRO A 55 -13.28 15.64 14.65
N GLY A 56 -12.65 16.81 14.62
CA GLY A 56 -11.35 17.05 15.29
C GLY A 56 -10.14 16.44 14.58
N ARG A 57 -10.27 15.95 13.33
CA ARG A 57 -9.15 15.38 12.56
C ARG A 57 -9.12 15.88 11.12
N PHE A 58 -7.93 15.80 10.52
CA PHE A 58 -7.76 15.93 9.09
C PHE A 58 -7.88 14.57 8.42
N SER A 59 -8.52 14.57 7.26
CA SER A 59 -8.47 13.46 6.31
C SER A 59 -7.54 13.85 5.17
N VAL A 60 -6.51 13.04 4.93
CA VAL A 60 -5.44 13.35 3.99
C VAL A 60 -5.72 12.70 2.64
N ILE A 61 -5.48 13.42 1.55
CA ILE A 61 -5.31 12.85 0.22
C ILE A 61 -3.88 13.15 -0.19
N ASP A 62 -3.04 12.12 -0.25
CA ASP A 62 -1.61 12.24 -0.47
C ASP A 62 -1.20 11.77 -1.87
N PHE A 63 -0.62 12.67 -2.67
CA PHE A 63 -0.06 12.38 -3.99
C PHE A 63 1.47 12.21 -3.97
N SER A 64 2.12 12.20 -2.81
CA SER A 64 3.59 12.19 -2.69
C SER A 64 4.25 10.93 -3.24
N GLN A 65 3.52 9.81 -3.33
CA GLN A 65 3.97 8.56 -3.97
C GLN A 65 3.69 8.53 -5.48
N THR A 66 3.25 9.65 -6.04
CA THR A 66 3.04 9.85 -7.47
C THR A 66 4.01 10.92 -8.00
N ASP A 67 4.04 11.08 -9.32
CA ASP A 67 4.76 12.16 -9.98
C ASP A 67 3.88 13.42 -10.20
N GLU A 68 2.78 13.51 -9.45
CA GLU A 68 1.76 14.54 -9.63
C GLU A 68 1.85 15.65 -8.59
N ILE A 69 1.55 16.86 -9.03
CA ILE A 69 1.34 18.03 -8.18
C ILE A 69 -0.13 18.44 -8.25
N VAL A 70 -0.67 18.93 -7.15
CA VAL A 70 -2.04 19.46 -7.08
C VAL A 70 -2.05 20.86 -7.67
N THR A 71 -2.89 21.07 -8.68
CA THR A 71 -2.98 22.35 -9.42
C THR A 71 -4.31 23.07 -9.19
N TYR A 72 -5.35 22.36 -8.79
CA TYR A 72 -6.67 22.93 -8.51
C TYR A 72 -7.44 22.07 -7.51
N ILE A 73 -8.18 22.73 -6.61
CA ILE A 73 -9.07 22.07 -5.65
C ILE A 73 -10.37 22.87 -5.57
N ARG A 74 -11.51 22.16 -5.56
CA ARG A 74 -12.82 22.76 -5.33
C ARG A 74 -13.72 21.87 -4.50
N LEU A 75 -14.25 22.43 -3.42
CA LEU A 75 -15.33 21.83 -2.64
C LEU A 75 -16.67 22.38 -3.14
N ALA A 76 -17.63 21.50 -3.42
CA ALA A 76 -18.93 21.88 -3.98
C ALA A 76 -19.82 22.60 -2.96
N ASP A 77 -19.90 22.06 -1.75
CA ASP A 77 -20.61 22.64 -0.60
C ASP A 77 -19.61 22.83 0.57
N PRO A 78 -19.17 24.06 0.85
CA PRO A 78 -18.24 24.35 1.95
C PRO A 78 -18.92 24.53 3.31
N SER A 79 -20.24 24.29 3.44
CA SER A 79 -20.97 24.50 4.70
C SER A 79 -20.49 23.63 5.86
N LYS A 80 -19.87 22.47 5.59
CA LYS A 80 -19.54 21.45 6.61
C LYS A 80 -18.10 20.96 6.55
N ALA A 81 -17.30 21.42 5.59
CA ALA A 81 -15.90 21.05 5.50
C ALA A 81 -15.09 22.18 4.87
N VAL A 82 -13.80 22.20 5.21
CA VAL A 82 -12.78 23.05 4.59
C VAL A 82 -11.63 22.17 4.11
N PHE A 83 -10.78 22.72 3.25
CA PHE A 83 -9.56 22.06 2.83
C PHE A 83 -8.36 23.00 2.91
N ASN A 84 -7.18 22.42 3.05
CA ASN A 84 -5.91 23.10 2.89
C ASN A 84 -4.92 22.18 2.16
N THR A 85 -3.75 22.71 1.79
CA THR A 85 -2.65 21.94 1.20
C THR A 85 -1.42 21.98 2.09
N ASP A 86 -0.49 21.06 1.86
CA ASP A 86 0.82 21.02 2.53
C ASP A 86 1.68 22.25 2.21
N ILE A 87 1.57 22.74 0.98
CA ILE A 87 2.25 23.95 0.48
C ILE A 87 1.24 24.77 -0.34
N GLU A 88 1.40 26.09 -0.41
CA GLU A 88 0.54 26.95 -1.24
C GLU A 88 0.43 26.45 -2.68
N LEU A 89 -0.79 26.32 -3.22
CA LEU A 89 -1.04 25.85 -4.59
C LEU A 89 -0.29 26.66 -5.66
N LYS A 90 -0.10 27.98 -5.44
CA LYS A 90 0.62 28.86 -6.38
C LYS A 90 2.09 28.49 -6.56
N SER A 91 2.68 27.76 -5.62
CA SER A 91 4.06 27.26 -5.72
C SER A 91 4.22 26.15 -6.78
N ASN A 92 3.12 25.51 -7.23
CA ASN A 92 3.14 24.30 -8.04
C ASN A 92 3.94 23.15 -7.39
N GLN A 93 3.99 23.09 -6.06
CA GLN A 93 4.67 22.04 -5.29
C GLN A 93 3.75 21.28 -4.35
N ALA A 94 2.49 21.69 -4.22
CA ALA A 94 1.51 21.04 -3.35
C ALA A 94 1.29 19.57 -3.78
N ARG A 95 1.36 18.65 -2.82
CA ARG A 95 1.17 17.21 -3.04
C ARG A 95 0.18 16.58 -2.09
N MET A 96 -0.27 17.30 -1.07
CA MET A 96 -1.26 16.80 -0.13
C MET A 96 -2.44 17.74 -0.04
N VAL A 97 -3.64 17.16 0.11
CA VAL A 97 -4.85 17.88 0.45
C VAL A 97 -5.34 17.40 1.81
N LEU A 98 -5.52 18.34 2.73
CA LEU A 98 -5.99 18.12 4.09
C LEU A 98 -7.44 18.59 4.16
N VAL A 99 -8.38 17.66 4.34
CA VAL A 99 -9.81 17.97 4.47
C VAL A 99 -10.20 17.90 5.94
N GLN A 100 -10.88 18.94 6.44
CA GLN A 100 -11.32 19.01 7.83
C GLN A 100 -12.82 19.29 7.89
N PRO A 101 -13.62 18.50 8.63
CA PRO A 101 -15.00 18.86 8.90
C PRO A 101 -15.06 20.06 9.85
N ILE A 102 -16.05 20.92 9.64
CA ILE A 102 -16.32 22.09 10.48
C ILE A 102 -17.74 22.03 11.03
N GLN A 103 -18.04 22.86 12.02
CA GLN A 103 -19.42 23.08 12.43
C GLN A 103 -20.22 23.60 11.23
N PRO A 104 -21.43 23.08 10.97
CA PRO A 104 -22.25 23.53 9.85
C PRO A 104 -22.45 25.04 9.85
N LEU A 105 -22.15 25.67 8.74
CA LEU A 105 -22.38 27.09 8.46
C LEU A 105 -23.55 27.24 7.48
N ASN A 106 -24.32 28.32 7.64
CA ASN A 106 -25.36 28.68 6.70
C ASN A 106 -24.85 29.77 5.76
N PHE A 107 -24.86 29.50 4.45
CA PHE A 107 -24.51 30.47 3.41
C PHE A 107 -25.79 30.89 2.68
N PRO A 108 -26.25 32.15 2.83
CA PRO A 108 -27.48 32.61 2.17
C PRO A 108 -27.46 32.35 0.66
N GLY A 109 -28.52 31.70 0.15
CA GLY A 109 -28.67 31.35 -1.26
C GLY A 109 -27.90 30.11 -1.73
N ALA A 110 -27.09 29.48 -0.86
CA ALA A 110 -26.42 28.22 -1.19
C ALA A 110 -27.26 26.99 -0.82
N THR A 111 -27.17 25.95 -1.64
CA THR A 111 -27.71 24.63 -1.31
C THR A 111 -26.72 23.86 -0.42
N THR A 112 -27.22 23.04 0.50
CA THR A 112 -26.38 22.18 1.36
C THR A 112 -26.70 20.70 1.17
N THR A 113 -25.71 19.84 1.39
CA THR A 113 -25.83 18.38 1.36
C THR A 113 -25.09 17.74 2.56
N SER A 114 -25.43 16.51 2.92
CA SER A 114 -24.69 15.73 3.93
C SER A 114 -23.40 15.15 3.37
N ILE A 115 -23.41 14.72 2.11
CA ILE A 115 -22.26 14.20 1.37
C ILE A 115 -22.01 15.17 0.22
N THR A 116 -20.86 15.84 0.25
CA THR A 116 -20.46 16.84 -0.75
C THR A 116 -19.32 16.33 -1.61
N ASN A 117 -19.12 16.93 -2.79
CA ASN A 117 -18.03 16.58 -3.67
C ASN A 117 -16.82 17.48 -3.49
N LEU A 118 -15.64 16.86 -3.47
CA LEU A 118 -14.35 17.52 -3.62
C LEU A 118 -13.75 17.13 -4.96
N VAL A 119 -13.39 18.12 -5.75
CA VAL A 119 -12.71 17.97 -7.04
C VAL A 119 -11.27 18.37 -6.87
N ILE A 120 -10.35 17.54 -7.35
CA ILE A 120 -8.91 17.82 -7.38
C ILE A 120 -8.43 17.65 -8.81
N LYS A 121 -7.73 18.64 -9.35
CA LYS A 121 -6.91 18.45 -10.56
C LYS A 121 -5.45 18.37 -10.17
N THR A 122 -4.75 17.46 -10.83
CA THR A 122 -3.31 17.33 -10.72
C THR A 122 -2.65 17.45 -12.08
N ARG A 123 -1.35 17.68 -12.08
CA ARG A 123 -0.51 17.65 -13.27
C ARG A 123 0.74 16.82 -12.98
N SER A 124 1.08 15.91 -13.88
CA SER A 124 2.31 15.12 -13.77
C SER A 124 3.53 15.89 -14.28
N SER A 125 4.71 15.35 -14.00
CA SER A 125 5.99 15.88 -14.52
C SER A 125 6.04 15.97 -16.06
N GLN A 126 5.31 15.11 -16.78
CA GLN A 126 5.19 15.12 -18.24
C GLN A 126 4.06 16.05 -18.75
N GLY A 127 3.42 16.82 -17.86
CA GLY A 127 2.35 17.76 -18.20
C GLY A 127 0.97 17.12 -18.35
N ILE A 128 0.81 15.84 -18.02
CA ILE A 128 -0.50 15.15 -18.11
C ILE A 128 -1.38 15.63 -16.96
N GLU A 129 -2.54 16.17 -17.29
CA GLU A 129 -3.53 16.58 -16.29
C GLU A 129 -4.48 15.44 -15.96
N ARG A 130 -4.81 15.30 -14.67
CA ARG A 130 -5.79 14.31 -14.20
C ARG A 130 -6.81 14.97 -13.27
N LEU A 131 -8.02 14.42 -13.26
CA LEU A 131 -9.13 14.87 -12.44
C LEU A 131 -9.52 13.75 -11.49
N TYR A 132 -9.64 14.07 -10.21
CA TYR A 132 -10.11 13.17 -9.16
C TYR A 132 -11.38 13.74 -8.54
N LEU A 133 -12.34 12.85 -8.29
CA LEU A 133 -13.61 13.20 -7.67
C LEU A 133 -13.75 12.41 -6.36
N PHE A 134 -13.97 13.12 -5.26
CA PHE A 134 -14.18 12.53 -3.96
C PHE A 134 -15.56 12.88 -3.40
N ASN A 135 -16.19 11.92 -2.74
CA ASN A 135 -17.31 12.15 -1.83
C ASN A 135 -16.76 12.36 -0.43
N ILE A 136 -17.03 13.52 0.17
CA ILE A 136 -16.70 13.82 1.56
C ILE A 136 -17.82 13.27 2.43
N ILE A 137 -17.54 12.20 3.17
CA ILE A 137 -18.55 11.48 3.95
C ILE A 137 -18.27 11.68 5.45
N PRO A 138 -19.13 12.40 6.19
CA PRO A 138 -18.95 12.56 7.62
C PRO A 138 -19.17 11.23 8.34
N HIS A 139 -18.23 10.88 9.22
CA HIS A 139 -18.30 9.72 10.10
C HIS A 139 -18.22 10.16 11.58
N SER A 140 -18.70 9.30 12.47
CA SER A 140 -18.65 9.50 13.93
C SER A 140 -18.02 8.29 14.60
N GLY A 141 -17.31 8.51 15.72
CA GLY A 141 -16.60 7.47 16.46
C GLY A 141 -15.10 7.46 16.21
N GLN A 142 -14.49 6.27 16.33
CA GLN A 142 -13.04 6.09 16.14
C GLN A 142 -12.70 5.92 14.66
N PRO A 143 -11.72 6.68 14.12
CA PRO A 143 -11.31 6.54 12.73
C PRO A 143 -10.68 5.18 12.42
N ILE A 144 -11.14 4.59 11.32
CA ILE A 144 -10.56 3.36 10.76
C ILE A 144 -9.36 3.66 9.83
N SER A 145 -9.28 4.87 9.28
CA SER A 145 -8.15 5.42 8.54
C SER A 145 -8.18 6.95 8.60
N ASN A 146 -7.03 7.60 8.39
CA ASN A 146 -6.89 9.06 8.38
C ASN A 146 -6.78 9.64 6.96
N GLY A 147 -7.09 8.85 5.92
CA GLY A 147 -7.03 9.34 4.54
C GLY A 147 -6.63 8.28 3.51
N ILE A 148 -6.19 8.78 2.37
CA ILE A 148 -5.89 8.03 1.15
C ILE A 148 -4.49 8.43 0.66
N ALA A 149 -3.67 7.44 0.36
CA ALA A 149 -2.41 7.64 -0.35
C ALA A 149 -2.57 7.18 -1.80
N MET A 150 -2.42 8.10 -2.74
CA MET A 150 -2.47 7.80 -4.16
C MET A 150 -1.19 7.10 -4.59
N THR A 151 -1.36 5.96 -5.25
CA THR A 151 -0.25 5.11 -5.68
C THR A 151 -0.27 4.96 -7.19
N THR A 152 0.92 5.01 -7.81
CA THR A 152 1.14 4.61 -9.22
C THR A 152 0.94 3.12 -9.42
N SER A 153 1.21 2.35 -8.37
CA SER A 153 1.02 0.91 -8.31
C SER A 153 -0.35 0.56 -7.76
N THR A 154 -1.00 -0.48 -8.27
CA THR A 154 -2.12 -1.15 -7.59
C THR A 154 -1.59 -1.92 -6.37
N LEU A 155 -1.01 -1.22 -5.39
CA LEU A 155 -0.61 -1.82 -4.12
C LEU A 155 -1.87 -2.17 -3.34
N GLY A 156 -2.28 -3.44 -3.43
CA GLY A 156 -3.41 -4.01 -2.70
C GLY A 156 -4.34 -4.91 -3.53
N GLN A 157 -4.24 -4.85 -4.86
CA GLN A 157 -4.73 -5.94 -5.71
C GLN A 157 -3.52 -6.79 -6.05
N GLU A 158 -3.57 -8.09 -5.76
CA GLU A 158 -2.64 -9.03 -6.40
C GLU A 158 -2.62 -8.69 -7.88
N SER A 159 -1.45 -8.35 -8.41
CA SER A 159 -1.33 -8.04 -9.83
C SER A 159 -1.70 -9.30 -10.60
N THR A 160 -2.89 -9.30 -11.19
CA THR A 160 -3.44 -10.50 -11.79
C THR A 160 -3.49 -10.43 -13.31
N VAL A 161 -3.21 -11.55 -13.96
CA VAL A 161 -3.33 -11.76 -15.41
C VAL A 161 -4.57 -12.60 -15.70
N PHE A 162 -5.46 -12.11 -16.57
CA PHE A 162 -6.55 -12.94 -17.10
C PHE A 162 -5.96 -14.05 -17.96
N VAL A 163 -6.13 -15.31 -17.53
CA VAL A 163 -5.65 -16.47 -18.29
C VAL A 163 -6.73 -17.07 -19.20
N ASP A 164 -8.00 -16.84 -18.86
CA ASP A 164 -9.17 -17.07 -19.71
C ASP A 164 -10.38 -16.25 -19.19
N ARG A 165 -11.60 -16.49 -19.72
CA ARG A 165 -12.82 -15.71 -19.40
C ARG A 165 -13.25 -15.79 -17.93
N HIS A 166 -12.77 -16.76 -17.15
CA HIS A 166 -13.20 -16.98 -15.76
C HIS A 166 -12.05 -17.20 -14.77
N ARG A 167 -10.82 -17.38 -15.25
CA ARG A 167 -9.65 -17.61 -14.42
C ARG A 167 -8.67 -16.46 -14.51
N VAL A 168 -8.14 -16.15 -13.34
CA VAL A 168 -7.25 -15.03 -13.09
C VAL A 168 -6.03 -15.60 -12.38
N ALA A 169 -4.85 -15.41 -12.96
CA ALA A 169 -3.58 -15.85 -12.38
C ALA A 169 -2.95 -14.70 -11.60
N THR A 170 -2.57 -14.96 -10.36
CA THR A 170 -1.83 -14.04 -9.52
C THR A 170 -0.35 -14.00 -9.92
N LEU A 171 0.41 -13.05 -9.37
CA LEU A 171 1.86 -13.03 -9.54
C LEU A 171 2.52 -14.30 -8.99
N GLN A 172 1.96 -14.87 -7.92
CA GLN A 172 2.43 -16.13 -7.33
C GLN A 172 2.17 -17.31 -8.28
N ASP A 173 1.05 -17.33 -9.00
CA ASP A 173 0.77 -18.37 -10.00
C ASP A 173 1.76 -18.28 -11.17
N ILE A 174 2.13 -17.09 -11.61
CA ILE A 174 3.15 -16.92 -12.67
C ILE A 174 4.52 -17.42 -12.21
N GLU A 175 4.92 -17.10 -10.97
CA GLU A 175 6.16 -17.61 -10.37
C GLU A 175 6.14 -19.15 -10.25
N GLN A 176 5.00 -19.71 -9.82
CA GLN A 176 4.82 -21.15 -9.72
C GLN A 176 4.86 -21.82 -11.09
N GLY A 177 4.21 -21.24 -12.10
CA GLY A 177 4.25 -21.71 -13.48
C GLY A 177 5.65 -21.72 -14.06
N LEU A 178 6.48 -20.71 -13.75
CA LEU A 178 7.89 -20.70 -14.14
C LEU A 178 8.68 -21.85 -13.50
N LYS A 179 8.46 -22.13 -12.20
CA LYS A 179 9.09 -23.27 -11.52
C LYS A 179 8.68 -24.59 -12.17
N ILE A 180 7.39 -24.76 -12.46
CA ILE A 180 6.86 -25.96 -13.14
C ILE A 180 7.44 -26.10 -14.55
N ALA A 181 7.53 -25.02 -15.32
CA ALA A 181 8.08 -25.05 -16.68
C ALA A 181 9.55 -25.49 -16.70
N ILE A 182 10.35 -25.04 -15.72
CA ILE A 182 11.74 -25.48 -15.55
C ILE A 182 11.79 -26.95 -15.12
N GLN A 183 10.98 -27.34 -14.14
CA GLN A 183 10.95 -28.72 -13.63
C GLN A 183 10.51 -29.74 -14.68
N LYS A 184 9.54 -29.39 -15.53
CA LYS A 184 9.05 -30.24 -16.62
C LYS A 184 9.94 -30.21 -17.87
N GLY A 185 11.01 -29.42 -17.87
CA GLY A 185 11.95 -29.33 -18.99
C GLY A 185 11.43 -28.55 -20.20
N TYR A 186 10.37 -27.75 -20.06
CA TYR A 186 9.86 -26.88 -21.14
C TYR A 186 10.81 -25.71 -21.44
N THR A 187 11.62 -25.32 -20.46
CA THR A 187 12.67 -24.31 -20.62
C THR A 187 13.82 -24.62 -19.65
N PRO A 188 15.09 -24.46 -20.06
CA PRO A 188 16.20 -24.58 -19.13
C PRO A 188 16.27 -23.36 -18.20
N ALA A 189 16.80 -23.53 -16.99
CA ALA A 189 16.95 -22.44 -16.02
C ALA A 189 17.89 -21.31 -16.49
N THR A 190 18.71 -21.58 -17.51
CA THR A 190 19.64 -20.64 -18.15
C THR A 190 19.05 -19.94 -19.38
N ASP A 191 17.79 -20.19 -19.72
CA ASP A 191 17.15 -19.54 -20.87
C ASP A 191 17.03 -18.03 -20.64
N PRO A 192 17.39 -17.18 -21.62
CA PRO A 192 17.15 -15.73 -21.56
C PRO A 192 15.74 -15.32 -21.13
N VAL A 193 14.72 -16.08 -21.54
CA VAL A 193 13.32 -15.85 -21.15
C VAL A 193 13.12 -16.03 -19.65
N VAL A 194 13.77 -17.00 -19.02
CA VAL A 194 13.68 -17.24 -17.56
C VAL A 194 14.21 -16.03 -16.78
N PHE A 195 15.32 -15.43 -17.23
CA PHE A 195 15.86 -14.22 -16.62
C PHE A 195 14.89 -13.05 -16.74
N LYS A 196 14.34 -12.83 -17.94
CA LYS A 196 13.33 -11.79 -18.18
C LYS A 196 12.10 -11.97 -17.29
N VAL A 197 11.61 -13.20 -17.11
CA VAL A 197 10.46 -13.47 -16.22
C VAL A 197 10.79 -13.18 -14.76
N ARG A 198 11.98 -13.54 -14.28
CA ARG A 198 12.41 -13.20 -12.90
C ARG A 198 12.54 -11.69 -12.68
N GLU A 199 13.08 -10.99 -13.66
CA GLU A 199 13.15 -9.52 -13.65
C GLU A 199 11.76 -8.91 -13.63
N PHE A 200 10.84 -9.40 -14.47
CA PHE A 200 9.42 -8.99 -14.47
C PHE A 200 8.77 -9.19 -13.10
N LEU A 201 8.92 -10.38 -12.49
CA LEU A 201 8.37 -10.66 -11.15
C LEU A 201 8.92 -9.68 -10.11
N THR A 202 10.20 -9.32 -10.21
CA THR A 202 10.85 -8.36 -9.31
C THR A 202 10.29 -6.95 -9.50
N LEU A 203 10.15 -6.50 -10.74
CA LEU A 203 9.58 -5.19 -11.05
C LEU A 203 8.14 -5.05 -10.54
N VAL A 204 7.31 -6.08 -10.75
CA VAL A 204 5.91 -6.08 -10.28
C VAL A 204 5.83 -6.11 -8.75
N ARG A 205 6.69 -6.88 -8.06
CA ARG A 205 6.78 -6.84 -6.58
C ARG A 205 7.20 -5.48 -6.06
N ASN A 206 8.03 -4.76 -6.81
CA ASN A 206 8.45 -3.39 -6.50
C ASN A 206 7.38 -2.35 -6.89
N GLY A 207 6.19 -2.77 -7.29
CA GLY A 207 5.05 -1.91 -7.55
C GLY A 207 4.90 -1.47 -9.02
N MET A 208 5.70 -1.97 -9.96
CA MET A 208 5.47 -1.68 -11.38
C MET A 208 4.21 -2.41 -11.89
N GLY A 209 3.37 -1.75 -12.68
CA GLY A 209 2.19 -2.39 -13.26
C GLY A 209 2.57 -3.50 -14.26
N ILE A 210 1.75 -4.55 -14.37
CA ILE A 210 2.02 -5.69 -15.30
C ILE A 210 2.28 -5.24 -16.74
N PRO A 211 1.46 -4.36 -17.37
CA PRO A 211 1.72 -3.94 -18.74
C PRO A 211 3.07 -3.23 -18.89
N GLU A 212 3.41 -2.36 -17.94
CA GLU A 212 4.68 -1.62 -17.93
C GLU A 212 5.89 -2.53 -17.70
N ALA A 213 5.81 -3.44 -16.73
CA ALA A 213 6.86 -4.43 -16.46
C ALA A 213 7.07 -5.38 -17.65
N SER A 214 6.00 -5.79 -18.33
CA SER A 214 6.08 -6.64 -19.52
C SER A 214 6.77 -5.93 -20.69
N ALA A 215 6.45 -4.65 -20.91
CA ALA A 215 7.09 -3.83 -21.95
C ALA A 215 8.58 -3.61 -21.64
N LYS A 216 8.91 -3.30 -20.38
CA LYS A 216 10.29 -3.06 -19.93
C LYS A 216 11.19 -4.29 -20.06
N THR A 217 10.65 -5.47 -19.76
CA THR A 217 11.37 -6.75 -19.86
C THR A 217 11.27 -7.40 -21.25
N GLN A 218 10.52 -6.78 -22.17
CA GLN A 218 10.22 -7.32 -23.49
C GLN A 218 9.61 -8.73 -23.43
N LEU A 219 8.75 -8.97 -22.44
CA LEU A 219 7.98 -10.19 -22.32
C LEU A 219 6.61 -10.02 -22.96
N SER A 220 6.24 -11.01 -23.78
CA SER A 220 4.93 -11.01 -24.41
C SER A 220 3.87 -11.51 -23.43
N MET A 221 2.68 -10.90 -23.47
CA MET A 221 1.53 -11.33 -22.67
C MET A 221 1.17 -12.81 -22.84
N PRO A 222 1.26 -13.44 -24.04
CA PRO A 222 1.04 -14.88 -24.19
C PRO A 222 1.95 -15.76 -23.32
N ILE A 223 3.20 -15.36 -23.08
CA ILE A 223 4.12 -16.10 -22.20
C ILE A 223 3.63 -16.02 -20.75
N LEU A 224 3.28 -14.82 -20.29
CA LEU A 224 2.76 -14.60 -18.93
C LEU A 224 1.45 -15.35 -18.70
N ILE A 225 0.56 -15.38 -19.70
CA ILE A 225 -0.69 -16.16 -19.67
C ILE A 225 -0.38 -17.66 -19.58
N SER A 226 0.58 -18.16 -20.36
CA SER A 226 0.94 -19.59 -20.36
C SER A 226 1.53 -20.03 -19.03
N LEU A 227 2.40 -19.20 -18.43
CA LEU A 227 2.93 -19.45 -17.09
C LEU A 227 1.83 -19.37 -16.02
N GLY A 228 0.94 -18.39 -16.10
CA GLY A 228 -0.21 -18.30 -15.19
C GLY A 228 -1.10 -19.55 -15.25
N LYS A 229 -1.36 -20.07 -16.46
CA LYS A 229 -2.09 -21.34 -16.64
C LYS A 229 -1.38 -22.52 -15.98
N LEU A 230 -0.07 -22.64 -16.20
CA LEU A 230 0.75 -23.70 -15.60
C LEU A 230 0.78 -23.61 -14.07
N GLY A 231 0.77 -22.41 -13.49
CA GLY A 231 0.73 -22.22 -12.04
C GLY A 231 -0.61 -22.57 -11.40
N LEU A 232 -1.70 -22.34 -12.12
CA LEU A 232 -3.06 -22.69 -11.68
C LEU A 232 -3.36 -24.19 -11.78
N GLU A 233 -2.67 -24.90 -12.66
CA GLU A 233 -2.69 -26.37 -12.72
C GLU A 233 -1.90 -26.93 -11.52
N LYS A 234 -2.54 -26.97 -10.35
CA LYS A 234 -2.03 -27.71 -9.19
C LYS A 234 -1.82 -29.17 -9.60
N LEU A 235 -0.59 -29.67 -9.44
CA LEU A 235 -0.30 -31.11 -9.29
C LEU A 235 -0.68 -31.55 -7.88
#